data_AF-A0AB33R8I3-F1
#
_entry.id   AF-A0AB33R8I3-F1
#
_cell.length_a   1.000
_cell.length_b   1.000
_cell.length_c   1.000
_cell.angle_alpha   90.00
_cell.angle_beta   90.00
_cell.angle_gamma   90.00
#
_symmetry.space_group_name_H-M   'P 1'
#
loop_
_entity.id
_entity.type
_entity.pdbx_description
1 polymer ?
#
loop_
_entity_poly.entity_id
_entity_poly.type
_entity_poly.pdbx_seq_one_letter_code
_entity_poly.pdbx_strand_id
1 'polypeptide(L)'
;MNSNLKKRVDKLRRLHSLDNASGIVFVEYADGKYQIKKQDHVPKFIETRLIAEFESEEEAENFLSTIPSGYIIFWDIFPEEVEHVKKNKYL
;
A
#
# COMPACT_ATOMS: atom_id res chain seq x y z
N MET A 1 21.47 31.25 -1.62
CA MET A 1 20.26 30.41 -1.40
C MET A 1 19.79 30.62 0.02
N ASN A 2 18.55 31.07 0.24
CA ASN A 2 18.06 31.51 1.55
C ASN A 2 17.98 30.31 2.52
N SER A 3 18.68 30.36 3.66
CA SER A 3 18.91 29.20 4.55
C SER A 3 17.60 28.62 5.11
N ASN A 4 16.58 29.45 5.28
CA ASN A 4 15.25 29.04 5.72
C ASN A 4 14.47 28.24 4.69
N LEU A 5 14.65 28.54 3.40
CA LEU A 5 14.05 27.76 2.31
C LEU A 5 14.66 26.36 2.25
N LYS A 6 15.99 26.25 2.39
CA LYS A 6 16.68 24.95 2.44
C LYS A 6 16.21 24.10 3.63
N LYS A 7 16.11 24.68 4.83
CA LYS A 7 15.59 23.98 6.02
C LYS A 7 14.15 23.50 5.85
N ARG A 8 13.27 24.33 5.24
CA ARG A 8 11.88 23.94 4.96
C ARG A 8 11.81 22.80 3.95
N VAL A 9 12.60 22.89 2.87
CA VAL A 9 12.67 21.84 1.85
C VAL A 9 13.23 20.54 2.44
N ASP A 10 14.30 20.60 3.23
CA ASP A 10 14.88 19.42 3.89
C ASP A 10 13.91 18.80 4.92
N LYS A 11 13.13 19.62 5.64
CA LYS A 11 12.08 19.14 6.54
C LYS A 11 10.96 18.41 5.78
N LEU A 12 10.50 18.98 4.66
CA LEU A 12 9.51 18.34 3.79
C LEU A 12 10.09 17.04 3.20
N ARG A 13 11.36 17.06 2.78
CA ARG A 13 12.03 15.86 2.25
C ARG A 13 12.12 14.74 3.28
N ARG A 14 12.38 15.05 4.56
CA ARG A 14 12.42 14.06 5.64
C ARG A 14 11.06 13.55 6.07
N LEU A 15 10.03 14.39 6.00
CA LEU A 15 8.64 14.00 6.28
C LEU A 15 8.07 13.08 5.19
N HIS A 16 8.55 13.24 3.95
CA HIS A 16 8.09 12.49 2.80
C HIS A 16 9.14 11.52 2.23
N SER A 17 10.28 11.31 2.91
CA SER A 17 11.29 10.34 2.47
C SER A 17 10.90 8.94 2.91
N LEU A 18 10.96 8.01 1.98
CA LEU A 18 10.88 6.57 2.18
C LEU A 18 11.75 6.08 3.37
N ASP A 19 12.87 6.77 3.64
CA ASP A 19 13.82 6.46 4.71
C ASP A 19 13.24 6.54 6.14
N ASN A 20 12.15 7.28 6.36
CA ASN A 20 11.48 7.41 7.66
C ASN A 20 10.12 6.70 7.71
N ALA A 21 9.76 5.94 6.68
CA ALA A 21 8.52 5.21 6.68
C ALA A 21 8.54 4.13 7.77
N SER A 22 7.45 4.04 8.53
CA SER A 22 7.21 2.98 9.51
C SER A 22 7.01 1.62 8.83
N GLY A 23 6.71 1.62 7.53
CA GLY A 23 6.43 0.44 6.73
C GLY A 23 5.63 0.75 5.48
N ILE A 24 5.17 -0.29 4.81
CA ILE A 24 4.29 -0.23 3.63
C ILE A 24 2.99 -0.96 3.96
N VAL A 25 1.88 -0.37 3.55
CA VAL A 25 0.56 -1.03 3.51
C VAL A 25 0.20 -1.24 2.05
N PHE A 26 -0.07 -2.47 1.68
CA PHE A 26 -0.55 -2.87 0.36
C PHE A 26 -2.05 -3.06 0.42
N VAL A 27 -2.75 -2.57 -0.60
CA VAL A 27 -4.17 -2.82 -0.82
C VAL A 27 -4.28 -3.52 -2.16
N GLU A 28 -4.81 -4.73 -2.16
CA GLU A 28 -5.00 -5.55 -3.36
C GLU A 28 -6.46 -6.02 -3.42
N TYR A 29 -6.99 -6.18 -4.63
CA TYR A 29 -8.29 -6.83 -4.81
C TYR A 29 -8.06 -8.28 -5.26
N ALA A 30 -8.33 -9.23 -4.36
CA ALA A 30 -8.09 -10.65 -4.59
C ALA A 30 -9.22 -11.47 -3.95
N ASP A 31 -9.59 -12.59 -4.59
CA ASP A 31 -10.65 -13.49 -4.14
C ASP A 31 -12.01 -12.78 -3.91
N GLY A 32 -12.28 -11.73 -4.69
CA GLY A 32 -13.51 -10.94 -4.60
C GLY A 32 -13.54 -9.94 -3.44
N LYS A 33 -12.40 -9.70 -2.76
CA LYS A 33 -12.29 -8.79 -1.62
C LYS A 33 -11.09 -7.86 -1.73
N TYR A 34 -11.18 -6.71 -1.10
CA TYR A 34 -10.05 -5.84 -0.82
C TYR A 34 -9.27 -6.40 0.36
N GLN A 35 -8.07 -6.92 0.09
CA GLN A 35 -7.14 -7.39 1.10
C GLN A 35 -6.16 -6.27 1.44
N ILE A 36 -6.03 -5.98 2.73
CA ILE A 36 -5.06 -5.00 3.23
C ILE A 36 -3.94 -5.75 3.91
N LYS A 37 -2.74 -5.65 3.35
CA LYS A 37 -1.53 -6.27 3.85
C LYS A 37 -0.57 -5.23 4.38
N LYS A 38 0.15 -5.55 5.46
CA LYS A 38 1.06 -4.63 6.13
C LYS A 38 2.45 -5.25 6.25
N GLN A 39 3.44 -4.41 5.96
CA GLN A 39 4.85 -4.73 6.10
C GLN A 39 5.51 -3.64 6.94
N ASP A 40 6.04 -4.02 8.11
CA ASP A 40 6.76 -3.11 9.00
C ASP A 40 8.20 -2.90 8.54
N HIS A 41 8.68 -1.66 8.61
CA HIS A 41 10.09 -1.35 8.40
C HIS A 41 10.87 -1.64 9.68
N VAL A 42 11.36 -2.87 9.78
CA VAL A 42 12.16 -3.36 10.91
C VAL A 42 13.52 -3.90 10.42
N PRO A 43 14.60 -3.83 11.25
CA PRO A 43 15.96 -4.22 10.84
C PRO A 43 16.11 -5.68 10.36
N LYS A 44 15.17 -6.54 10.73
CA LYS A 44 15.04 -7.90 10.21
C LYS A 44 13.68 -7.98 9.54
N PHE A 45 13.68 -8.27 8.24
CA PHE A 45 12.46 -8.45 7.47
C PHE A 45 11.47 -9.34 8.23
N ILE A 46 10.28 -8.78 8.48
CA ILE A 46 9.13 -9.55 8.96
C ILE A 46 8.18 -9.62 7.76
N GLU A 47 7.76 -10.85 7.47
CA GLU A 47 6.77 -11.21 6.46
C GLU A 47 5.63 -10.20 6.33
N THR A 48 5.20 -9.94 5.09
CA THR A 48 4.02 -9.13 4.79
C THR A 48 2.77 -9.86 5.28
N ARG A 49 2.01 -9.25 6.20
CA ARG A 49 0.85 -9.89 6.85
C ARG A 49 -0.46 -9.31 6.37
N LEU A 50 -1.45 -10.16 6.09
CA LEU A 50 -2.84 -9.75 5.93
C LEU A 50 -3.36 -9.21 7.27
N ILE A 51 -3.91 -7.99 7.27
CA ILE A 51 -4.41 -7.33 8.48
C ILE A 51 -5.91 -7.03 8.41
N ALA A 52 -6.50 -7.00 7.22
CA ALA A 52 -7.95 -6.85 7.04
C ALA A 52 -8.40 -7.33 5.65
N GLU A 53 -9.69 -7.66 5.55
CA GLU A 53 -10.39 -7.94 4.30
C GLU A 53 -11.71 -7.16 4.27
N PHE A 54 -12.06 -6.59 3.12
CA PHE A 54 -13.29 -5.84 2.92
C PHE A 54 -13.99 -6.22 1.63
N GLU A 55 -15.31 -6.14 1.60
CA GLU A 55 -16.08 -6.46 0.38
C GLU A 55 -16.13 -5.25 -0.56
N SER A 56 -16.00 -4.04 -0.01
CA SER A 56 -16.11 -2.80 -0.77
C SER A 56 -14.86 -1.92 -0.68
N GLU A 57 -14.66 -1.09 -1.70
CA GLU A 57 -13.60 -0.10 -1.76
C GLU A 57 -13.75 0.93 -0.64
N GLU A 58 -14.97 1.37 -0.37
CA GLU A 58 -15.30 2.35 0.67
C GLU A 58 -14.89 1.86 2.07
N GLU A 59 -15.15 0.59 2.39
CA GLU A 59 -14.71 -0.01 3.66
C GLU A 59 -13.18 -0.06 3.76
N ALA A 60 -12.50 -0.40 2.66
CA ALA A 60 -11.04 -0.43 2.62
C ALA A 60 -10.43 0.98 2.80
N GLU A 61 -10.96 2.00 2.11
CA GLU A 61 -10.55 3.39 2.27
C GLU A 61 -10.78 3.89 3.71
N ASN A 62 -11.95 3.59 4.27
CA ASN A 62 -12.26 3.93 5.66
C ASN A 62 -11.27 3.27 6.63
N PHE A 63 -10.91 2.01 6.42
CA PHE A 63 -9.90 1.35 7.24
C PHE A 63 -8.52 2.00 7.11
N LEU A 64 -8.09 2.40 5.90
CA LEU A 64 -6.80 3.06 5.71
C LEU A 64 -6.69 4.38 6.47
N SER A 65 -7.80 5.09 6.68
CA SER A 65 -7.81 6.29 7.52
C SER A 65 -7.47 6.03 8.99
N THR A 66 -7.61 4.78 9.45
CA THR A 66 -7.25 4.35 10.81
C THR A 66 -5.78 3.95 10.95
N ILE A 67 -5.06 3.77 9.84
CA ILE A 67 -3.65 3.40 9.85
C ILE A 67 -2.82 4.60 10.37
N PRO A 68 -1.88 4.38 11.30
CA PRO A 68 -1.02 5.45 11.80
C PRO A 68 -0.28 6.16 10.67
N SER A 69 -0.03 7.46 10.85
CA SER A 69 0.81 8.21 9.92
C SER A 69 2.24 7.64 9.87
N GLY A 70 2.86 7.74 8.71
CA GLY A 70 4.22 7.22 8.47
C GLY A 70 4.27 5.88 7.74
N TYR A 71 3.15 5.22 7.50
CA TYR A 71 3.10 4.12 6.52
C TYR A 71 2.91 4.68 5.11
N ILE A 72 3.57 4.06 4.15
CA ILE A 72 3.33 4.32 2.73
C ILE A 72 2.22 3.39 2.29
N ILE A 73 1.18 3.94 1.69
CA ILE A 73 0.07 3.15 1.15
C ILE A 73 0.35 2.92 -0.33
N PHE A 74 0.42 1.64 -0.72
CA PHE A 74 0.41 1.18 -2.08
C PHE A 74 -0.96 0.56 -2.37
N TRP A 75 -1.78 1.29 -3.11
CA TRP A 75 -3.02 0.75 -3.64
C TRP A 75 -2.72 0.15 -5.01
N ASP A 76 -2.74 -1.17 -5.11
CA ASP A 76 -2.47 -1.86 -6.35
C ASP A 76 -3.74 -1.79 -7.21
N ILE A 77 -3.84 -0.73 -8.00
CA ILE A 77 -4.93 -0.52 -8.97
C ILE A 77 -4.64 -1.38 -10.22
N PHE A 78 -4.42 -2.68 -10.05
CA PHE A 78 -4.39 -3.60 -11.19
C PHE A 78 -5.67 -4.42 -11.21
N PRO A 79 -6.72 -3.97 -11.94
CA PRO A 79 -7.55 -4.93 -12.61
C PRO A 79 -6.73 -5.47 -13.78
N GLU A 80 -5.81 -6.40 -13.53
CA GLU A 80 -5.53 -7.35 -14.62
C GLU A 80 -6.81 -8.15 -14.75
N GLU A 81 -7.61 -7.82 -15.78
CA GLU A 81 -8.49 -8.79 -16.39
C GLU A 81 -7.63 -10.01 -16.70
N VAL A 82 -7.61 -10.97 -15.77
CA VAL A 82 -7.21 -12.33 -16.08
C VAL A 82 -8.34 -12.85 -16.96
N GLU A 83 -8.29 -12.49 -18.25
CA GLU A 83 -9.07 -13.17 -19.26
C GLU A 83 -8.76 -14.65 -19.06
N HIS A 84 -9.75 -15.36 -18.55
CA HIS A 84 -9.78 -16.80 -18.59
C HIS A 84 -9.48 -17.19 -20.03
N VAL A 85 -8.24 -17.61 -20.29
CA VAL A 85 -7.92 -18.38 -21.48
C VAL A 85 -8.64 -19.71 -21.28
N LYS A 86 -9.94 -19.72 -21.60
CA LYS A 86 -10.67 -20.90 -22.02
C LYS A 86 -9.91 -21.39 -23.25
N LYS A 87 -8.87 -22.20 -23.04
CA LYS A 87 -8.47 -23.15 -24.06
C LYS A 87 -9.64 -24.12 -24.18
N ASN A 88 -10.52 -23.80 -25.11
CA ASN A 88 -11.54 -24.69 -25.62
C ASN A 88 -10.89 -26.03 -25.92
N LYS A 89 -11.25 -27.00 -25.08
CA LYS A 89 -11.42 -28.39 -25.48
C LYS A 89 -12.28 -28.37 -26.75
N TYR A 90 -11.72 -28.60 -27.94
CA TYR A 90 -12.32 -29.21 -29.14
C TYR A 90 -11.31 -29.15 -30.30
N LEU A 91 -10.55 -30.22 -30.48
CA LEU A 91 -10.49 -31.07 -31.69
C LEU A 91 -9.38 -32.11 -31.53
#